data_AF-A0AAW0QCK4-F1
#
_entry.id   AF-A0AAW0QCK4-F1
#
_cell.length_a   1.000
_cell.length_b   1.000
_cell.length_c   1.000
_cell.angle_alpha   90.00
_cell.angle_beta   90.00
_cell.angle_gamma   90.00
#
_symmetry.space_group_name_H-M   'P 1'
#
loop_
_entity.id
_entity.type
_entity.pdbx_description
1 polymer ?
#
loop_
_entity_poly.entity_id
_entity_poly.type
_entity_poly.pdbx_seq_one_letter_code
_entity_poly.pdbx_strand_id
1 'polypeptide(L)'
;MIKAVMRAKLPKKQRKQRDHGNNYLFEVVPAQDPGKTIWKVGFTKGPTVKRQKAISNACQPHSIRGQYDPGHVPIRLCARAERLTHAELAWHKYHFVCTCKVESHREYFDVDPELALEAIHRWRTFCMREPYTAKGKLQPFWEDRLRDMDRRQSLRADVLDMAERRRQWDRFVHATLLDAVWYDLVVSMKKLQDRGIWRTTAVIEFLAILFLLLPLPRMLTLPYYAMVIWVIAMINETKLSATMVALSWPPVEDLQGPRLSLPTRMEDSSQMEEEHRETLTADTEVLPNDLGHMFDFPLEDDVF
;
A
#
# COMPACT_ATOMS: atom_id res chain seq x y z
N MET A 1 -2.21 -7.31 -23.65
CA MET A 1 -2.18 -5.85 -23.43
C MET A 1 -1.52 -5.43 -22.11
N ILE A 2 -1.76 -6.09 -20.97
CA ILE A 2 -1.26 -5.66 -19.64
C ILE A 2 0.27 -5.79 -19.46
N LYS A 3 0.92 -6.79 -20.11
CA LYS A 3 2.39 -6.99 -20.06
C LYS A 3 3.23 -5.81 -20.59
N ALA A 4 2.67 -4.95 -21.46
CA ALA A 4 3.39 -3.81 -22.03
C ALA A 4 3.44 -2.59 -21.10
N VAL A 5 2.54 -2.53 -20.10
CA VAL A 5 2.40 -1.38 -19.19
C VAL A 5 3.43 -1.42 -18.06
N MET A 6 3.87 -2.61 -17.64
CA MET A 6 4.65 -2.76 -16.40
C MET A 6 6.18 -2.83 -16.57
N ARG A 7 6.73 -2.85 -17.80
CA ARG A 7 8.19 -3.02 -18.03
C ARG A 7 8.81 -2.11 -19.10
N ALA A 8 8.12 -1.08 -19.56
CA ALA A 8 8.71 -0.15 -20.52
C ALA A 8 9.62 0.86 -19.81
N LYS A 9 10.93 0.88 -20.15
CA LYS A 9 11.75 2.08 -19.89
C LYS A 9 11.12 3.24 -20.65
N LEU A 10 10.78 4.32 -19.94
CA LEU A 10 10.05 5.44 -20.50
C LEU A 10 10.75 6.01 -21.75
N PRO A 11 10.06 6.16 -22.90
CA PRO A 11 10.62 6.73 -24.12
C PRO A 11 11.29 8.08 -23.89
N LYS A 12 12.40 8.35 -24.60
CA LYS A 12 13.23 9.57 -24.46
C LYS A 12 12.43 10.90 -24.52
N LYS A 13 11.26 10.92 -25.15
CA LYS A 13 10.34 12.07 -25.20
C LYS A 13 9.59 12.32 -23.87
N GLN A 14 9.27 11.28 -23.10
CA GLN A 14 8.64 11.41 -21.76
C GLN A 14 9.60 11.96 -20.70
N ARG A 15 10.92 11.73 -20.84
CA ARG A 15 11.96 12.37 -20.00
C ARG A 15 12.02 13.90 -20.14
N LYS A 16 11.37 14.49 -21.15
CA LYS A 16 11.31 15.94 -21.39
C LYS A 16 10.03 16.62 -20.86
N GLN A 17 9.05 15.88 -20.29
CA GLN A 17 7.80 16.47 -19.79
C GLN A 17 7.97 17.12 -18.41
N ARG A 18 7.42 18.34 -18.26
CA ARG A 18 7.48 19.24 -17.09
C ARG A 18 6.91 18.68 -15.77
N ASP A 19 6.28 17.50 -15.80
CA ASP A 19 5.54 16.96 -14.65
C ASP A 19 6.32 15.93 -13.82
N HIS A 20 7.59 15.65 -14.14
CA HIS A 20 8.40 14.74 -13.34
C HIS A 20 9.17 15.51 -12.27
N GLY A 21 9.21 14.96 -11.05
CA GLY A 21 10.03 15.46 -9.97
C GLY A 21 10.71 14.35 -9.19
N ASN A 22 11.69 14.73 -8.39
CA ASN A 22 12.50 13.84 -7.58
C ASN A 22 12.10 14.00 -6.12
N ASN A 23 11.75 12.89 -5.47
CA ASN A 23 11.72 12.83 -4.01
C ASN A 23 13.16 12.79 -3.49
N TYR A 24 13.46 13.58 -2.46
CA TYR A 24 14.77 13.69 -1.83
C TYR A 24 14.73 13.35 -0.35
N LEU A 25 15.90 12.97 0.14
CA LEU A 25 16.22 12.78 1.55
C LEU A 25 17.52 13.54 1.80
N PHE A 26 17.46 14.60 2.61
CA PHE A 26 18.63 15.37 3.00
C PHE A 26 18.90 15.19 4.49
N GLU A 27 20.16 14.95 4.81
CA GLU A 27 20.67 15.02 6.19
C GLU A 27 20.75 16.49 6.60
N VAL A 28 20.16 16.86 7.73
CA VAL A 28 20.13 18.23 8.24
C VAL A 28 20.53 18.25 9.70
N VAL A 29 21.43 19.17 10.06
CA VAL A 29 21.72 19.51 11.46
C VAL A 29 21.08 20.88 11.74
N PRO A 30 20.05 20.96 12.59
CA PRO A 30 19.38 22.21 12.92
C PRO A 30 20.35 23.21 13.55
N ALA A 31 20.15 24.51 13.29
CA ALA A 31 20.97 25.55 13.91
C ALA A 31 20.78 25.63 15.44
N GLN A 32 19.58 25.29 15.91
CA GLN A 32 19.21 25.33 17.33
C GLN A 32 19.70 24.13 18.12
N ASP A 33 19.95 23.00 17.43
CA ASP A 33 20.39 21.75 18.04
C ASP A 33 21.55 21.15 17.22
N PRO A 34 22.78 21.69 17.36
CA PRO A 34 23.93 21.23 16.60
C PRO A 34 24.36 19.78 16.91
N GLY A 35 23.87 19.20 18.01
CA GLY A 35 24.16 17.83 18.42
C GLY A 35 23.24 16.79 17.77
N LYS A 36 22.20 17.23 17.07
CA LYS A 36 21.17 16.38 16.50
C LYS A 36 21.19 16.37 14.98
N THR A 37 21.22 15.18 14.40
CA THR A 37 21.01 14.96 12.97
C THR A 37 19.57 14.52 12.74
N ILE A 38 18.88 15.20 11.82
CA ILE A 38 17.51 14.90 11.40
C ILE A 38 17.43 14.81 9.88
N TRP A 39 16.31 14.27 9.38
CA TRP A 39 16.13 14.00 7.96
C TRP A 39 15.03 14.86 7.36
N LYS A 40 15.36 15.61 6.31
CA LYS A 40 14.36 16.34 5.52
C LYS A 40 13.91 15.50 4.32
N VAL A 41 12.63 15.16 4.30
CA VAL A 41 12.00 14.46 3.16
C VAL A 41 11.23 15.46 2.33
N GLY A 42 11.46 15.53 1.01
CA GLY A 42 10.60 16.34 0.17
C GLY A 42 10.64 16.00 -1.31
N PHE A 43 10.13 16.89 -2.18
CA PHE A 43 10.30 16.77 -3.62
C PHE A 43 10.72 18.05 -4.33
N THR A 44 11.26 17.90 -5.54
CA THR A 44 11.57 19.01 -6.45
C THR A 44 11.38 18.61 -7.91
N LYS A 45 10.83 19.52 -8.73
CA LYS A 45 10.77 19.35 -10.20
C LYS A 45 12.10 19.71 -10.89
N GLY A 46 13.05 20.31 -10.16
CA GLY A 46 14.36 20.72 -10.65
C GLY A 46 15.52 19.92 -10.07
N PRO A 47 16.77 20.38 -10.27
CA PRO A 47 17.95 19.77 -9.65
C PRO A 47 17.87 19.82 -8.12
N THR A 48 18.15 18.70 -7.46
CA THR A 48 18.16 18.59 -5.98
C THR A 48 19.16 19.55 -5.35
N VAL A 49 20.32 19.77 -5.97
CA VAL A 49 21.34 20.75 -5.53
C VAL A 49 20.78 22.18 -5.42
N LYS A 50 19.93 22.61 -6.37
CA LYS A 50 19.30 23.93 -6.31
C LYS A 50 18.32 24.01 -5.14
N ARG A 51 17.55 22.95 -4.90
CA ARG A 51 16.61 22.87 -3.77
C ARG A 51 17.35 22.85 -2.43
N GLN A 52 18.44 22.10 -2.32
CA GLN A 52 19.31 22.09 -1.14
C GLN A 52 19.84 23.49 -0.82
N LYS A 53 20.34 24.21 -1.84
CA LYS A 53 20.80 25.61 -1.67
C LYS A 53 19.67 26.55 -1.23
N ALA A 54 18.48 26.39 -1.80
CA ALA A 54 17.32 27.19 -1.38
C ALA A 54 16.94 26.94 0.09
N ILE A 55 16.97 25.69 0.55
CA ILE A 55 16.73 25.33 1.95
C ILE A 55 17.84 25.90 2.84
N SER A 56 19.11 25.77 2.44
CA SER A 56 20.24 26.32 3.19
C SER A 56 20.11 27.83 3.37
N ASN A 57 19.72 28.56 2.32
CA ASN A 57 19.54 30.01 2.37
C ASN A 57 18.34 30.43 3.22
N ALA A 58 17.21 29.73 3.10
CA ALA A 58 15.96 30.11 3.76
C ALA A 58 15.96 29.71 5.23
N CYS A 59 16.36 28.47 5.53
CA CYS A 59 16.23 27.86 6.86
C CYS A 59 17.51 27.95 7.70
N GLN A 60 18.64 28.34 7.08
CA GLN A 60 19.94 28.52 7.72
C GLN A 60 20.32 27.40 8.72
N PRO A 61 20.23 26.11 8.35
CA PRO A 61 20.66 25.03 9.23
C PRO A 61 22.17 25.10 9.48
N HIS A 62 22.63 24.50 10.58
CA HIS A 62 24.07 24.39 10.87
C HIS A 62 24.80 23.64 9.75
N SER A 63 24.20 22.53 9.28
CA SER A 63 24.68 21.85 8.07
C SER A 63 23.53 21.17 7.32
N ILE A 64 23.71 20.99 6.02
CA ILE A 64 22.82 20.20 5.16
C ILE A 64 23.66 19.42 4.16
N ARG A 65 23.54 18.08 4.17
CA ARG A 65 24.22 17.24 3.18
C ARG A 65 23.30 16.92 2.00
N GLY A 66 23.93 16.54 0.89
CA GLY A 66 23.26 16.27 -0.37
C GLY A 66 22.33 15.05 -0.31
N GLN A 67 21.79 14.70 -1.47
CA GLN A 67 20.87 13.57 -1.64
C GLN A 67 21.45 12.27 -1.04
N TYR A 68 20.78 11.72 -0.03
CA TYR A 68 21.15 10.43 0.58
C TYR A 68 20.75 9.24 -0.31
N ASP A 69 19.65 9.34 -1.07
CA ASP A 69 19.15 8.27 -1.92
C ASP A 69 19.95 8.12 -3.24
N PRO A 70 20.78 7.07 -3.40
CA PRO A 70 21.53 6.83 -4.63
C PRO A 70 20.63 6.37 -5.79
N GLY A 71 19.46 5.81 -5.48
CA GLY A 71 18.49 5.28 -6.43
C GLY A 71 17.41 6.29 -6.83
N HIS A 72 17.65 7.58 -6.69
CA HIS A 72 16.65 8.60 -7.00
C HIS A 72 16.26 8.57 -8.48
N VAL A 73 14.96 8.44 -8.75
CA VAL A 73 14.40 8.44 -10.10
C VAL A 73 13.27 9.47 -10.15
N PRO A 74 13.22 10.33 -11.18
CA PRO A 74 12.12 11.25 -11.36
C PRO A 74 10.80 10.51 -11.62
N ILE A 75 9.75 10.88 -10.90
CA ILE A 75 8.40 10.31 -11.06
C ILE A 75 7.36 11.42 -11.25
N ARG A 76 6.27 11.12 -11.96
CA ARG A 76 5.18 12.08 -12.21
C ARG A 76 4.45 12.49 -10.93
N LEU A 77 4.15 11.50 -10.08
CA LEU A 77 3.40 11.70 -8.84
C LEU A 77 4.32 11.98 -7.63
N CYS A 78 5.42 12.71 -7.83
CA CYS A 78 6.42 12.99 -6.79
C CYS A 78 5.86 13.71 -5.56
N ALA A 79 5.01 14.72 -5.74
CA ALA A 79 4.32 15.43 -4.66
C ALA A 79 3.39 14.50 -3.85
N ARG A 80 2.78 13.51 -4.53
CA ARG A 80 1.95 12.53 -3.85
C ARG A 80 2.78 11.50 -3.10
N ALA A 81 3.88 11.03 -3.69
CA ALA A 81 4.83 10.16 -3.00
C ALA A 81 5.41 10.82 -1.74
N GLU A 82 5.71 12.13 -1.78
CA GLU A 82 6.13 12.89 -0.60
C GLU A 82 5.05 12.86 0.48
N ARG A 83 3.81 13.24 0.15
CA ARG A 83 2.70 13.26 1.13
C ARG A 83 2.46 11.91 1.77
N LEU A 84 2.48 10.82 1.00
CA LEU A 84 2.34 9.46 1.52
C LEU A 84 3.52 9.09 2.45
N THR A 85 4.74 9.53 2.10
CA THR A 85 5.93 9.33 2.94
C THR A 85 5.81 10.10 4.26
N HIS A 86 5.39 11.36 4.21
CA HIS A 86 5.17 12.17 5.42
C HIS A 86 4.09 11.57 6.32
N ALA A 87 3.01 11.07 5.74
CA ALA A 87 1.94 10.41 6.49
C ALA A 87 2.43 9.11 7.16
N GLU A 88 3.25 8.30 6.49
CA GLU A 88 3.87 7.12 7.12
C GLU A 88 4.82 7.51 8.26
N LEU A 89 5.63 8.56 8.06
CA LEU A 89 6.63 9.01 9.03
C LEU A 89 6.08 10.00 10.08
N ALA A 90 4.76 10.23 10.12
CA ALA A 90 4.15 11.28 10.95
C ALA A 90 4.52 11.18 12.44
N TRP A 91 4.62 9.95 12.96
CA TRP A 91 5.00 9.65 14.34
C TRP A 91 6.44 9.99 14.70
N HIS A 92 7.28 10.23 13.69
CA HIS A 92 8.68 10.59 13.86
C HIS A 92 8.97 12.05 13.48
N LYS A 93 7.93 12.86 13.34
CA LYS A 93 8.09 14.27 12.99
C LYS A 93 8.90 14.99 14.06
N TYR A 94 9.94 15.70 13.63
CA TYR A 94 10.79 16.48 14.51
C TYR A 94 10.39 17.97 14.48
N HIS A 95 10.11 18.51 15.66
CA HIS A 95 9.67 19.88 15.85
C HIS A 95 10.82 20.75 16.36
N PHE A 96 11.11 21.84 15.65
CA PHE A 96 12.10 22.84 16.06
C PHE A 96 11.69 24.21 15.53
N VAL A 97 12.25 25.27 16.12
CA VAL A 97 11.98 26.64 15.66
C VAL A 97 12.94 26.96 14.51
N CYS A 98 12.39 27.28 13.34
CA CYS A 98 13.20 27.66 12.18
C CYS A 98 13.29 29.18 12.03
N THR A 99 14.41 29.66 11.48
CA THR A 99 14.62 31.08 11.16
C THR A 99 13.75 31.56 10.00
N CYS A 100 13.20 30.66 9.19
CA CYS A 100 12.48 30.99 7.96
C CYS A 100 11.04 31.50 8.15
N LYS A 101 10.65 31.90 9.38
CA LYS A 101 9.32 32.41 9.77
C LYS A 101 8.15 31.43 9.57
N VAL A 102 8.44 30.18 9.18
CA VAL A 102 7.45 29.09 9.17
C VAL A 102 7.26 28.60 10.59
N GLU A 103 6.01 28.57 11.07
CA GLU A 103 5.67 28.17 12.44
C GLU A 103 6.09 26.73 12.76
N SER A 104 5.84 25.80 11.83
CA SER A 104 6.22 24.41 11.99
C SER A 104 6.47 23.76 10.63
N HIS A 105 7.69 23.25 10.44
CA HIS A 105 7.98 22.38 9.32
C HIS A 105 7.34 21.01 9.53
N ARG A 106 6.77 20.44 8.47
CA ARG A 106 6.14 19.09 8.46
C ARG A 106 7.05 18.03 7.87
N GLU A 107 8.14 18.46 7.28
CA GLU A 107 8.98 17.65 6.41
C GLU A 107 10.31 17.21 7.04
N TYR A 108 10.47 17.38 8.35
CA TYR A 108 11.65 16.96 9.10
C TYR A 108 11.30 15.83 10.07
N PHE A 109 12.15 14.81 10.10
CA PHE A 109 11.91 13.58 10.83
C PHE A 109 13.14 13.16 11.63
N ASP A 110 12.93 12.71 12.85
CA ASP A 110 13.95 12.09 13.72
C ASP A 110 13.82 10.57 13.62
N VAL A 111 14.47 10.03 12.60
CA VAL A 111 14.41 8.62 12.23
C VAL A 111 15.77 8.12 11.81
N ASP A 112 15.90 6.80 11.83
CA ASP A 112 16.95 6.10 11.12
C ASP A 112 16.91 6.43 9.59
N PRO A 113 18.05 6.71 8.94
CA PRO A 113 18.07 7.09 7.52
C PRO A 113 17.50 6.02 6.59
N GLU A 114 17.82 4.76 6.86
CA GLU A 114 17.39 3.61 6.07
C GLU A 114 15.86 3.48 6.16
N LEU A 115 15.30 3.73 7.35
CA LEU A 115 13.86 3.78 7.57
C LEU A 115 13.15 4.87 6.74
N ALA A 116 13.70 6.08 6.69
CA ALA A 116 13.16 7.14 5.84
C ALA A 116 13.27 6.79 4.35
N LEU A 117 14.40 6.21 3.96
CA LEU A 117 14.68 5.82 2.58
C LEU A 117 13.71 4.72 2.10
N GLU A 118 13.46 3.71 2.92
CA GLU A 118 12.47 2.66 2.66
C GLU A 118 11.08 3.25 2.41
N ALA A 119 10.64 4.18 3.25
CA ALA A 119 9.34 4.84 3.09
C ALA A 119 9.26 5.61 1.76
N ILE A 120 10.30 6.40 1.44
CA ILE A 120 10.39 7.11 0.14
C ILE A 120 10.33 6.12 -1.02
N HIS A 121 11.10 5.03 -0.98
CA HIS A 121 11.17 4.04 -2.04
C HIS A 121 9.85 3.30 -2.23
N ARG A 122 9.17 2.96 -1.13
CA ARG A 122 7.85 2.33 -1.15
C ARG A 122 6.85 3.23 -1.85
N TRP A 123 6.69 4.47 -1.40
CA TRP A 123 5.69 5.37 -1.97
C TRP A 123 6.02 5.85 -3.38
N ARG A 124 7.32 5.97 -3.71
CA ARG A 124 7.77 6.18 -5.09
C ARG A 124 7.37 5.01 -5.97
N THR A 125 7.63 3.77 -5.53
CA THR A 125 7.31 2.55 -6.27
C THR A 125 5.80 2.41 -6.49
N PHE A 126 5.01 2.70 -5.46
CA PHE A 126 3.56 2.77 -5.57
C PHE A 126 3.14 3.78 -6.64
N CYS A 127 3.65 5.02 -6.56
CA CYS A 127 3.34 6.10 -7.49
C CYS A 127 3.79 5.83 -8.94
N MET A 128 4.87 5.08 -9.15
CA MET A 128 5.31 4.67 -10.49
C MET A 128 4.32 3.72 -11.19
N ARG A 129 3.48 3.01 -10.43
CA ARG A 129 2.43 2.14 -10.99
C ARG A 129 1.17 2.90 -11.42
N GLU A 130 1.21 4.24 -11.37
CA GLU A 130 0.10 5.15 -11.68
C GLU A 130 -1.22 4.70 -11.01
N PRO A 131 -1.26 4.61 -9.68
CA PRO A 131 -2.38 3.98 -8.97
C PRO A 131 -3.65 4.84 -8.94
N TYR A 132 -3.62 6.00 -9.60
CA TYR A 132 -4.69 6.98 -9.62
C TYR A 132 -5.22 7.21 -11.03
N THR A 133 -6.49 7.57 -11.11
CA THR A 133 -7.19 8.00 -12.32
C THR A 133 -6.85 9.46 -12.64
N ALA A 134 -7.23 9.93 -13.84
CA ALA A 134 -7.09 11.33 -14.23
C ALA A 134 -7.82 12.32 -13.30
N LYS A 135 -8.83 11.84 -12.55
CA LYS A 135 -9.57 12.63 -11.56
C LYS A 135 -8.91 12.62 -10.17
N GLY A 136 -7.70 12.07 -10.05
CA GLY A 136 -6.96 11.98 -8.78
C GLY A 136 -7.40 10.86 -7.84
N LYS A 137 -8.51 10.16 -8.12
CA LYS A 137 -9.01 9.02 -7.32
C LYS A 137 -8.20 7.76 -7.55
N LEU A 138 -8.10 6.88 -6.55
CA LEU A 138 -7.49 5.55 -6.72
C LEU A 138 -8.19 4.77 -7.85
N GLN A 139 -7.42 3.96 -8.58
CA GLN A 139 -8.00 3.01 -9.53
C GLN A 139 -8.73 1.89 -8.76
N PRO A 140 -9.77 1.26 -9.35
CA PRO A 140 -10.60 0.28 -8.65
C PRO A 140 -9.82 -0.88 -8.02
N PHE A 141 -8.73 -1.32 -8.65
CA PHE A 141 -7.83 -2.35 -8.11
C PHE A 141 -7.18 -1.93 -6.78
N TRP A 142 -6.61 -0.72 -6.75
CA TRP A 142 -5.92 -0.20 -5.56
C TRP A 142 -6.90 0.17 -4.45
N GLU A 143 -8.07 0.70 -4.82
CA GLU A 143 -9.15 0.99 -3.88
C GLU A 143 -9.65 -0.30 -3.20
N ASP A 144 -9.80 -1.40 -3.96
CA ASP A 144 -10.21 -2.68 -3.40
C ASP A 144 -9.16 -3.28 -2.46
N ARG A 145 -7.88 -3.17 -2.81
CA ARG A 145 -6.77 -3.56 -1.93
C ARG A 145 -6.73 -2.75 -0.64
N LEU A 146 -7.00 -1.44 -0.73
CA LEU A 146 -7.02 -0.56 0.43
C LEU A 146 -8.14 -0.98 1.37
N ARG A 147 -9.36 -1.17 0.85
CA ARG A 147 -10.50 -1.67 1.63
C ARG A 147 -10.24 -3.04 2.26
N ASP A 148 -9.60 -3.97 1.54
CA ASP A 148 -9.26 -5.28 2.10
C ASP A 148 -8.22 -5.17 3.23
N MET A 149 -7.26 -4.26 3.10
CA MET A 149 -6.28 -3.97 4.16
C MET A 149 -6.97 -3.35 5.38
N ASP A 150 -7.79 -2.33 5.21
CA ASP A 150 -8.54 -1.67 6.31
C ASP A 150 -9.45 -2.66 7.03
N ARG A 151 -10.14 -3.50 6.28
CA ARG A 151 -10.96 -4.59 6.84
C ARG A 151 -10.12 -5.52 7.73
N ARG A 152 -8.91 -5.90 7.29
CA ARG A 152 -8.02 -6.76 8.09
C ARG A 152 -7.46 -6.05 9.32
N GLN A 153 -7.20 -4.75 9.23
CA GLN A 153 -6.73 -3.93 10.35
C GLN A 153 -7.82 -3.76 11.41
N SER A 154 -9.05 -3.46 11.01
CA SER A 154 -10.17 -3.30 11.95
C SER A 154 -10.43 -4.55 12.81
N LEU A 155 -10.09 -5.74 12.29
CA LEU A 155 -10.17 -7.01 13.02
C LEU A 155 -9.00 -7.25 14.00
N ARG A 156 -7.94 -6.43 13.94
CA ARG A 156 -6.70 -6.58 14.73
C ARG A 156 -6.43 -5.35 15.61
N ALA A 157 -7.48 -4.73 16.13
CA ALA A 157 -7.46 -3.41 16.79
C ALA A 157 -6.57 -3.27 18.05
N ASP A 158 -5.84 -4.32 18.47
CA ASP A 158 -4.83 -4.21 19.52
C ASP A 158 -3.53 -3.59 18.97
N VAL A 159 -3.00 -2.62 19.73
CA VAL A 159 -1.74 -1.86 19.57
C VAL A 159 -0.81 -2.43 18.50
N LEU A 160 -1.04 -2.07 17.24
CA LEU A 160 -0.18 -2.49 16.15
C LEU A 160 1.15 -1.74 16.26
N ASP A 161 2.21 -2.49 16.54
CA ASP A 161 3.60 -2.08 16.39
C ASP A 161 3.81 -1.37 15.03
N MET A 162 4.53 -0.24 15.05
CA MET A 162 4.86 0.54 13.86
C MET A 162 5.54 -0.32 12.78
N ALA A 163 6.31 -1.33 13.20
CA ALA A 163 6.93 -2.29 12.29
C ALA A 163 5.89 -3.14 11.52
N GLU A 164 4.80 -3.57 12.18
CA GLU A 164 3.75 -4.33 11.53
C GLU A 164 2.92 -3.45 10.58
N ARG A 165 2.63 -2.21 10.97
CA ARG A 165 2.01 -1.22 10.07
C ARG A 165 2.86 -1.02 8.81
N ARG A 166 4.18 -0.90 8.95
CA ARG A 166 5.09 -0.83 7.80
C ARG A 166 4.99 -2.05 6.90
N ARG A 167 5.01 -3.26 7.47
CA ARG A 167 4.90 -4.52 6.70
C ARG A 167 3.59 -4.60 5.91
N GLN A 168 2.50 -4.07 6.48
CA GLN A 168 1.22 -4.02 5.80
C GLN A 168 1.25 -3.07 4.60
N TRP A 169 1.77 -1.87 4.77
CA TRP A 169 1.96 -0.93 3.65
C TRP A 169 2.89 -1.50 2.58
N ASP A 170 3.93 -2.20 3.00
CA ASP A 170 4.85 -2.85 2.07
C ASP A 170 4.13 -3.91 1.21
N ARG A 171 3.32 -4.76 1.83
CA ARG A 171 2.48 -5.74 1.13
C ARG A 171 1.43 -5.08 0.25
N PHE A 172 0.85 -3.96 0.68
CA PHE A 172 -0.12 -3.20 -0.11
C PHE A 172 0.52 -2.72 -1.41
N VAL A 173 1.69 -2.06 -1.32
CA VAL A 173 2.41 -1.48 -2.46
C VAL A 173 3.00 -2.54 -3.39
N HIS A 174 3.50 -3.65 -2.85
CA HIS A 174 4.07 -4.77 -3.62
C HIS A 174 2.99 -5.72 -4.16
N ALA A 175 1.95 -5.15 -4.79
CA ALA A 175 0.94 -5.95 -5.48
C ALA A 175 1.57 -6.81 -6.59
N THR A 176 1.23 -8.09 -6.61
CA THR A 176 1.72 -9.05 -7.62
C THR A 176 0.85 -9.03 -8.87
N LEU A 177 1.34 -9.60 -9.97
CA LEU A 177 0.50 -9.80 -11.17
C LEU A 177 -0.67 -10.74 -10.89
N LEU A 178 -0.48 -11.71 -10.01
CA LEU A 178 -1.53 -12.64 -9.59
C LEU A 178 -2.65 -11.88 -8.86
N ASP A 179 -2.30 -10.89 -8.03
CA ASP A 179 -3.30 -10.07 -7.34
C ASP A 179 -4.22 -9.33 -8.33
N ALA A 180 -3.64 -8.78 -9.40
CA ALA A 180 -4.41 -8.09 -10.44
C ALA A 180 -5.31 -9.06 -11.24
N VAL A 181 -4.78 -10.23 -11.61
CA VAL A 181 -5.55 -11.27 -12.30
C VAL A 181 -6.70 -11.78 -11.43
N TRP A 182 -6.42 -12.00 -10.14
CA TRP A 182 -7.41 -12.44 -9.16
C TRP A 182 -8.51 -11.39 -8.98
N TYR A 183 -8.13 -10.12 -8.85
CA TYR A 183 -9.09 -9.01 -8.80
C TYR A 183 -10.00 -8.98 -10.03
N ASP A 184 -9.44 -9.06 -11.24
CA ASP A 184 -10.20 -9.05 -12.49
C ASP A 184 -11.18 -10.25 -12.56
N LEU A 185 -10.74 -11.43 -12.12
CA LEU A 185 -11.57 -12.63 -12.04
C LEU A 185 -12.73 -12.44 -11.05
N VAL A 186 -12.44 -12.01 -9.82
CA VAL A 186 -13.45 -11.81 -8.77
C VAL A 186 -14.47 -10.74 -9.16
N VAL A 187 -14.02 -9.62 -9.72
CA VAL A 187 -14.91 -8.55 -10.20
C VAL A 187 -15.78 -9.05 -11.35
N SER A 188 -15.23 -9.86 -12.25
CA SER A 188 -15.99 -10.48 -13.34
C SER A 188 -17.04 -11.45 -12.80
N MET A 189 -16.67 -12.33 -11.85
CA MET A 189 -17.61 -13.25 -11.21
C MET A 189 -18.72 -12.52 -10.45
N LYS A 190 -18.40 -11.44 -9.72
CA LYS A 190 -19.40 -10.63 -9.02
C LYS A 190 -20.38 -9.97 -10.00
N LYS A 191 -19.89 -9.42 -11.11
CA LYS A 191 -20.75 -8.90 -12.19
C LYS A 191 -21.64 -9.98 -12.81
N LEU A 192 -21.14 -11.21 -12.95
CA LEU A 192 -21.93 -12.34 -13.43
C LEU A 192 -23.01 -12.74 -12.41
N GLN A 193 -22.66 -12.75 -11.12
CA GLN A 193 -23.59 -12.98 -10.02
C GLN A 193 -24.72 -11.95 -10.00
N ASP A 194 -24.38 -10.67 -10.10
CA ASP A 194 -25.35 -9.56 -10.07
C ASP A 194 -26.30 -9.56 -11.28
N ARG A 195 -25.87 -10.10 -12.43
CA ARG A 195 -26.72 -10.28 -13.62
C ARG A 195 -27.75 -11.40 -13.48
N GLY A 196 -27.83 -12.05 -12.32
CA GLY A 196 -28.79 -13.14 -12.10
C GLY A 196 -28.42 -14.41 -12.85
N ILE A 197 -27.15 -14.60 -13.23
CA ILE A 197 -26.72 -15.83 -13.89
C ILE A 197 -26.94 -17.04 -12.98
N TRP A 198 -26.84 -16.87 -11.65
CA TRP A 198 -27.23 -17.94 -10.71
C TRP A 198 -28.72 -18.28 -10.76
N ARG A 199 -29.60 -17.33 -11.13
CA ARG A 199 -31.01 -17.65 -11.41
C ARG A 199 -31.11 -18.51 -12.67
N THR A 200 -30.31 -18.23 -13.70
CA THR A 200 -30.27 -19.07 -14.90
C THR A 200 -29.68 -20.45 -14.63
N THR A 201 -28.61 -20.54 -13.84
CA THR A 201 -28.00 -21.80 -13.43
C THR A 201 -28.97 -22.63 -12.58
N ALA A 202 -29.64 -22.01 -11.60
CA ALA A 202 -30.63 -22.68 -10.77
C ALA A 202 -31.85 -23.13 -11.58
N VAL A 203 -32.29 -22.34 -12.58
CA VAL A 203 -33.36 -22.76 -13.51
C VAL A 203 -32.91 -23.93 -14.37
N ILE A 204 -31.69 -23.90 -14.92
CA ILE A 204 -31.14 -25.01 -15.70
C ILE A 204 -31.02 -26.28 -14.84
N GLU A 205 -30.52 -26.16 -13.61
CA GLU A 205 -30.39 -27.27 -12.66
C GLU A 205 -31.76 -27.83 -12.26
N PHE A 206 -32.74 -26.95 -11.99
CA PHE A 206 -34.12 -27.37 -11.71
C PHE A 206 -34.75 -28.08 -12.91
N LEU A 207 -34.58 -27.55 -14.13
CA LEU A 207 -35.08 -28.18 -15.35
C LEU A 207 -34.39 -29.52 -15.63
N ALA A 208 -33.10 -29.64 -15.34
CA ALA A 208 -32.33 -30.87 -15.43
C ALA A 208 -32.86 -31.94 -14.45
N ILE A 209 -33.12 -31.57 -13.20
CA ILE A 209 -33.73 -32.46 -12.20
C ILE A 209 -35.14 -32.88 -12.62
N LEU A 210 -35.97 -31.94 -13.08
CA LEU A 210 -37.35 -32.22 -13.53
C LEU A 210 -37.36 -33.15 -14.75
N PHE A 211 -36.42 -32.98 -15.68
CA PHE A 211 -36.25 -33.86 -16.84
C PHE A 211 -35.87 -35.29 -16.44
N LEU A 212 -35.04 -35.46 -15.41
CA LEU A 212 -34.68 -36.77 -14.87
C LEU A 212 -35.84 -37.46 -14.13
N LEU A 213 -36.78 -36.70 -13.57
CA LEU A 213 -37.92 -37.21 -12.81
C LEU A 213 -39.14 -37.56 -13.68
N LEU A 214 -39.29 -36.95 -14.86
CA LEU A 214 -40.40 -37.22 -15.77
C LEU A 214 -40.06 -38.40 -16.70
N PRO A 215 -40.94 -39.41 -16.84
CA PRO A 215 -40.74 -40.54 -17.75
C PRO A 215 -40.97 -40.11 -19.20
N LEU A 216 -40.04 -39.32 -19.76
CA LEU A 216 -40.06 -38.88 -21.15
C LEU A 216 -39.59 -40.02 -22.07
N PRO A 217 -40.13 -40.12 -23.30
CA PRO A 217 -39.71 -41.12 -24.27
C PRO A 217 -38.22 -40.98 -24.58
N ARG A 218 -37.52 -42.12 -24.65
CA ARG A 218 -36.05 -42.27 -24.77
C ARG A 218 -35.38 -41.49 -25.92
N MET A 219 -36.15 -40.91 -26.84
CA MET A 219 -35.65 -40.11 -27.96
C MET A 219 -35.15 -38.71 -27.53
N LEU A 220 -35.59 -38.18 -26.39
CA LEU A 220 -35.18 -36.86 -25.89
C LEU A 220 -33.96 -36.89 -24.94
N THR A 221 -33.49 -38.07 -24.52
CA THR A 221 -32.42 -38.20 -23.52
C THR A 221 -31.04 -37.92 -24.10
N LEU A 222 -30.77 -38.29 -25.36
CA LEU A 222 -29.48 -38.09 -26.02
C LEU A 222 -29.03 -36.61 -26.14
N PRO A 223 -29.85 -35.67 -26.64
CA PRO A 223 -29.44 -34.26 -26.70
C PRO A 223 -29.28 -33.64 -25.31
N TYR A 224 -30.03 -34.12 -24.31
CA TYR A 224 -29.87 -33.70 -22.91
C TYR A 224 -28.52 -34.15 -22.33
N TYR A 225 -28.13 -35.42 -22.50
CA TYR A 225 -26.82 -35.89 -22.06
C TYR A 225 -25.68 -35.19 -22.80
N ALA A 226 -25.83 -34.89 -24.10
CA ALA A 226 -24.84 -34.10 -24.84
C ALA A 226 -24.69 -32.68 -24.26
N MET A 227 -25.80 -32.02 -23.89
CA MET A 227 -25.79 -30.71 -23.23
C MET A 227 -25.14 -30.78 -21.84
N VAL A 228 -25.49 -31.77 -21.02
CA VAL A 228 -24.91 -31.96 -19.68
C VAL A 228 -23.42 -32.27 -19.75
N ILE A 229 -22.99 -33.13 -20.68
CA ILE A 229 -21.56 -33.42 -20.92
C ILE A 229 -20.82 -32.15 -21.35
N TRP A 230 -21.42 -31.34 -22.23
CA TRP A 230 -20.83 -30.07 -22.65
C TRP A 230 -20.68 -29.08 -21.49
N VAL A 231 -21.69 -28.96 -20.61
CA VAL A 231 -21.62 -28.11 -19.40
C VAL A 231 -20.57 -28.63 -18.41
N ILE A 232 -20.50 -29.94 -18.18
CA ILE A 232 -19.50 -30.55 -17.30
C ILE A 232 -18.08 -30.34 -17.86
N ALA A 233 -17.89 -30.48 -19.18
CA ALA A 233 -16.62 -30.20 -19.84
C ALA A 233 -16.19 -28.73 -19.65
N MET A 234 -17.14 -27.79 -19.83
CA MET A 234 -16.93 -26.36 -19.56
C MET A 234 -16.52 -26.10 -18.11
N ILE A 235 -17.18 -26.73 -17.14
CA ILE A 235 -16.85 -26.60 -15.71
C ILE A 235 -15.48 -27.24 -15.40
N ASN A 236 -15.15 -28.38 -15.99
CA ASN A 236 -13.86 -29.04 -15.74
C ASN A 236 -12.67 -28.28 -16.35
N GLU A 237 -12.83 -27.62 -17.50
CA GLU A 237 -11.79 -26.72 -18.01
C GLU A 237 -11.51 -25.55 -17.05
N THR A 238 -12.54 -25.05 -16.34
CA THR A 238 -12.33 -24.05 -15.29
C THR A 238 -11.63 -24.61 -14.06
N LYS A 239 -11.91 -25.85 -13.64
CA LYS A 239 -11.27 -26.48 -12.47
C LYS A 239 -9.82 -26.91 -12.70
N LEU A 240 -9.46 -27.38 -13.90
CA LEU A 240 -8.07 -27.73 -14.27
C LEU A 240 -7.12 -26.52 -14.19
N SER A 241 -7.63 -25.31 -14.47
CA SER A 241 -6.87 -24.07 -14.30
C SER A 241 -6.66 -23.71 -12.81
N ALA A 242 -7.61 -24.06 -11.93
CA ALA A 242 -7.53 -23.78 -10.50
C ALA A 242 -6.60 -24.75 -9.74
N THR A 243 -6.57 -26.03 -10.12
CA THR A 243 -5.67 -27.02 -9.52
C THR A 243 -4.21 -26.83 -9.92
N MET A 244 -3.92 -26.37 -11.15
CA MET A 244 -2.55 -25.99 -11.53
C MET A 244 -2.04 -24.78 -10.75
N VAL A 245 -2.92 -23.85 -10.35
CA VAL A 245 -2.54 -22.75 -9.46
C VAL A 245 -2.27 -23.27 -8.04
N ALA A 246 -3.09 -24.18 -7.51
CA ALA A 246 -2.91 -24.75 -6.17
C ALA A 246 -1.62 -25.59 -6.02
N LEU A 247 -1.19 -26.31 -7.05
CA LEU A 247 0.06 -27.09 -7.07
C LEU A 247 1.34 -26.24 -7.17
N SER A 248 1.23 -24.94 -7.46
CA SER A 248 2.37 -24.02 -7.57
C SER A 248 2.71 -23.28 -6.28
N TRP A 249 1.90 -23.46 -5.23
CA TRP A 249 2.17 -22.92 -3.90
C TRP A 249 2.77 -24.02 -3.02
N PRO A 250 3.91 -23.78 -2.35
CA PRO A 250 4.42 -24.74 -1.38
C PRO A 250 3.40 -24.89 -0.22
N PRO A 251 3.27 -26.09 0.36
CA PRO A 251 2.41 -26.33 1.51
C PRO A 251 2.77 -25.38 2.65
N VAL A 252 1.74 -24.88 3.35
CA VAL A 252 1.88 -23.90 4.45
C VAL A 252 2.71 -24.47 5.61
N GLU A 253 2.88 -25.78 5.70
CA GLU A 253 3.74 -26.42 6.69
C GLU A 253 5.23 -26.03 6.57
N ASP A 254 5.73 -25.64 5.38
CA ASP A 254 7.14 -25.26 5.18
C ASP A 254 7.47 -23.80 5.55
N LEU A 255 6.49 -23.00 5.96
CA LEU A 255 6.68 -21.59 6.36
C LEU A 255 6.78 -21.39 7.88
N GLN A 256 6.74 -22.46 8.67
CA GLN A 256 7.03 -22.40 10.11
C GLN A 256 8.55 -22.39 10.33
N GLY A 257 9.15 -21.20 10.22
CA GLY A 257 10.49 -20.94 10.73
C GLY A 257 10.63 -21.31 12.21
N PRO A 258 11.86 -21.55 12.70
CA PRO A 258 12.11 -22.07 14.04
C PRO A 258 11.44 -21.21 15.11
N ARG A 259 10.63 -21.87 15.96
CA ARG A 259 10.04 -21.26 17.17
C ARG A 259 11.19 -20.75 18.05
N LEU A 260 11.37 -19.44 18.09
CA LEU A 260 12.20 -18.78 19.09
C LEU A 260 11.58 -19.07 20.46
N SER A 261 12.29 -19.87 21.26
CA SER A 261 11.99 -20.08 22.67
C SER A 261 12.16 -18.76 23.41
N LEU A 262 11.04 -18.18 23.85
CA LEU A 262 11.02 -17.06 24.79
C LEU A 262 11.69 -17.48 26.11
N PRO A 263 12.59 -16.66 26.68
CA PRO A 263 13.17 -16.93 27.98
C PRO A 263 12.11 -16.70 29.06
N THR A 264 11.91 -17.73 29.88
CA THR A 264 11.16 -17.67 31.13
C THR A 264 11.84 -16.68 32.08
N ARG A 265 11.21 -15.55 32.37
CA ARG A 265 11.59 -14.67 33.48
C ARG A 265 10.34 -14.36 34.32
N MET A 266 10.16 -15.15 35.37
CA MET A 266 9.35 -14.75 36.53
C MET A 266 10.26 -14.01 37.53
N GLU A 267 9.60 -13.23 38.39
CA GLU A 267 10.11 -12.49 39.56
C GLU A 267 10.76 -11.15 39.17
N ASP A 268 10.22 -9.98 39.49
CA ASP A 268 9.59 -9.54 40.74
C ASP A 268 8.70 -8.29 40.45
N SER A 269 7.42 -8.32 40.79
CA SER A 269 6.40 -7.31 40.42
C SER A 269 5.82 -6.61 41.66
N SER A 270 6.67 -6.29 42.63
CA SER A 270 6.23 -5.67 43.89
C SER A 270 6.86 -4.30 44.20
N GLN A 271 7.69 -3.74 43.32
CA GLN A 271 8.37 -2.45 43.56
C GLN A 271 8.10 -1.34 42.53
N MET A 272 7.29 -1.57 41.48
CA MET A 272 7.11 -0.57 40.40
C MET A 272 5.74 0.13 40.38
N GLU A 273 4.85 -0.14 41.34
CA GLU A 273 3.52 0.51 41.40
C GLU A 273 3.51 1.82 42.21
N GLU A 274 4.56 2.14 42.96
CA GLU A 274 4.55 3.31 43.84
C GLU A 274 5.23 4.55 43.24
N GLU A 275 6.08 4.39 42.22
CA GLU A 275 6.74 5.53 41.53
C GLU A 275 5.94 6.05 40.31
N HIS A 276 4.93 5.31 39.85
CA HIS A 276 4.17 5.69 38.65
C HIS A 276 2.97 6.62 38.93
N ARG A 277 2.71 6.99 40.20
CA ARG A 277 1.56 7.81 40.58
C ARG A 277 1.80 9.32 40.59
N GLU A 278 3.03 9.78 40.38
CA GLU A 278 3.37 11.23 40.44
C GLU A 278 3.60 11.92 39.08
N THR A 279 3.44 11.23 37.94
CA THR A 279 3.74 11.82 36.60
C THR A 279 2.58 11.84 35.60
N LEU A 280 1.33 11.87 36.08
CA LEU A 280 0.15 12.05 35.22
C LEU A 280 -0.46 13.45 35.37
N THR A 281 0.28 14.44 34.88
CA THR A 281 -0.29 15.70 34.36
C THR A 281 0.41 16.02 33.03
N ALA A 282 0.01 15.31 31.97
CA ALA A 282 0.35 15.70 30.61
C ALA A 282 -0.80 15.30 29.68
N ASP A 283 -1.25 16.28 28.93
CA ASP A 283 -2.39 16.25 28.02
C ASP A 283 -2.39 15.03 27.12
N THR A 284 -3.45 14.24 27.18
CA THR A 284 -3.70 13.15 26.24
C THR A 284 -4.23 13.76 24.94
N GLU A 285 -3.33 14.21 24.07
CA GLU A 285 -3.66 14.47 22.67
C GLU A 285 -4.10 13.15 22.02
N VAL A 286 -5.40 13.03 21.75
CA VAL A 286 -5.95 11.97 20.91
C VAL A 286 -5.47 12.19 19.48
N LEU A 287 -4.32 11.60 19.14
CA LEU A 287 -3.78 11.60 17.77
C LEU A 287 -4.62 10.69 16.86
N PRO A 288 -4.83 11.08 15.59
CA PRO A 288 -5.74 10.38 14.68
C PRO A 288 -5.16 9.01 14.31
N ASN A 289 -5.81 7.95 14.79
CA ASN A 289 -5.46 6.56 14.49
C ASN A 289 -5.88 6.11 13.08
N ASP A 290 -6.49 6.99 12.28
CA ASP A 290 -7.11 6.64 11.01
C ASP A 290 -6.33 7.19 9.80
N LEU A 291 -5.42 6.36 9.29
CA LEU A 291 -4.68 6.61 8.05
C LEU A 291 -5.48 6.21 6.79
N GLY A 292 -6.73 5.77 6.91
CA GLY A 292 -7.61 5.54 5.74
C GLY A 292 -7.73 6.80 4.87
N HIS A 293 -7.66 7.97 5.49
CA HIS A 293 -7.64 9.29 4.84
C HIS A 293 -6.37 9.60 4.04
N MET A 294 -5.32 8.76 4.12
CA MET A 294 -4.05 9.00 3.45
C MET A 294 -4.18 9.05 1.91
N PHE A 295 -5.26 8.48 1.36
CA PHE A 295 -5.55 8.48 -0.08
C PHE A 295 -6.64 9.46 -0.52
N ASP A 296 -7.30 10.15 0.41
CA ASP A 296 -8.46 11.00 0.14
C ASP A 296 -8.11 12.48 -0.12
N PHE A 297 -6.83 12.81 -0.29
CA PHE A 297 -6.43 14.20 -0.50
C PHE A 297 -6.85 14.72 -1.89
N PRO A 298 -7.64 15.82 -1.94
CA PRO A 298 -7.92 16.49 -3.21
C PRO A 298 -6.60 16.95 -3.86
N LEU A 299 -6.62 16.98 -5.19
CA LEU A 299 -5.61 17.68 -5.98
C LEU A 299 -5.85 19.18 -5.75
N GLU A 300 -5.41 19.71 -4.62
CA GLU A 300 -5.25 21.17 -4.50
C GLU A 300 -4.15 21.58 -5.49
N ASP A 301 -4.45 22.61 -6.27
CA ASP A 301 -3.49 23.23 -7.17
C ASP A 301 -2.32 23.76 -6.33
N ASP A 302 -1.16 23.13 -6.48
CA ASP A 302 0.10 23.55 -5.86
C ASP A 302 0.46 24.96 -6.36
N VAL A 303 -0.02 26.00 -5.67
CA VAL A 303 0.55 27.34 -5.73
C VAL A 303 1.72 27.38 -4.75
N PHE A 304 2.90 27.10 -5.27
CA PHE A 304 4.19 27.45 -4.67
C PHE A 304 5.12 28.02 -5.74
#